data_AF-A0A1Q4WCJ6-F1
#
_entry.id   AF-A0A1Q4WCJ6-F1
#
_cell.length_a   1.000
_cell.length_b   1.000
_cell.length_c   1.000
_cell.angle_alpha   90.00
_cell.angle_beta   90.00
_cell.angle_gamma   90.00
#
_symmetry.space_group_name_H-M   'P 1'
#
loop_
_entity.id
_entity.type
_entity.pdbx_description
1 polymer ?
#
loop_
_entity_poly.entity_id
_entity_poly.type
_entity_poly.pdbx_seq_one_letter_code
_entity_poly.pdbx_strand_id
1 'polypeptide(L)'
;MTGATGTDRARIVTEISAALGEVLDYDLPELTEESRLFDELGLDSTGVFELLMRLEESLDVEFDTDSLEMAHFASVRSLADFVATELGG
;
A
#
# COMPACT_ATOMS: atom_id res chain seq x y z
N MET A 1 -13.71 -22.84 -7.89
CA MET A 1 -14.58 -21.80 -7.35
C MET A 1 -13.67 -20.68 -6.86
N THR A 2 -13.45 -19.68 -7.71
CA THR A 2 -12.47 -18.61 -7.55
C THR A 2 -13.03 -17.57 -6.57
N GLY A 3 -12.51 -17.56 -5.34
CA GLY A 3 -12.99 -16.67 -4.26
C GLY A 3 -11.86 -16.05 -3.43
N ALA A 4 -10.60 -16.14 -3.87
CA ALA A 4 -9.45 -15.64 -3.11
C ALA A 4 -9.31 -14.10 -3.21
N THR A 5 -9.49 -13.51 -4.40
CA THR A 5 -9.09 -12.13 -4.68
C THR A 5 -9.80 -11.03 -3.86
N GLY A 6 -10.96 -11.31 -3.26
CA GLY A 6 -11.68 -10.35 -2.41
C GLY A 6 -11.19 -10.31 -0.95
N THR A 7 -10.67 -11.42 -0.43
CA THR A 7 -10.23 -11.51 0.99
C THR A 7 -8.81 -10.98 1.14
N ASP A 8 -7.96 -11.19 0.13
CA ASP A 8 -6.57 -10.73 0.13
C ASP A 8 -6.49 -9.20 0.05
N ARG A 9 -7.35 -8.55 -0.74
CA ARG A 9 -7.36 -7.09 -0.89
C ARG A 9 -7.66 -6.35 0.42
N ALA A 10 -8.66 -6.79 1.18
CA ALA A 10 -8.99 -6.18 2.46
C ALA A 10 -7.84 -6.27 3.47
N ARG A 11 -7.12 -7.40 3.45
CA ARG A 11 -5.91 -7.59 4.26
C ARG A 11 -4.79 -6.67 3.82
N ILE A 12 -4.52 -6.59 2.52
CA ILE A 12 -3.50 -5.69 1.94
C ILE A 12 -3.77 -4.23 2.33
N VAL A 13 -5.01 -3.76 2.19
CA VAL A 13 -5.38 -2.39 2.59
C VAL A 13 -5.16 -2.17 4.09
N THR A 14 -5.43 -3.18 4.92
CA THR A 14 -5.19 -3.11 6.37
C THR A 14 -3.69 -2.97 6.68
N GLU A 15 -2.83 -3.78 6.04
CA GLU A 15 -1.37 -3.72 6.21
C GLU A 15 -0.79 -2.40 5.68
N ILE A 16 -1.26 -1.92 4.53
CA ILE A 16 -0.90 -0.60 3.98
C ILE A 16 -1.29 0.52 4.95
N SER A 17 -2.50 0.44 5.52
CA SER A 17 -2.98 1.44 6.48
C SER A 17 -2.13 1.44 7.76
N ALA A 18 -1.81 0.26 8.28
CA ALA A 18 -0.95 0.14 9.45
C ALA A 18 0.45 0.72 9.16
N ALA A 19 1.04 0.36 8.03
CA ALA A 19 2.37 0.83 7.65
C ALA A 19 2.40 2.34 7.39
N LEU A 20 1.38 2.89 6.72
CA LEU A 20 1.23 4.34 6.52
C LEU A 20 1.10 5.07 7.86
N GLY A 21 0.39 4.51 8.84
CA GLY A 21 0.17 5.17 10.13
C GLY A 21 1.45 5.29 10.92
N GLU A 22 2.32 4.29 10.82
CA GLU A 22 3.65 4.31 11.42
C GLU A 22 4.62 5.25 10.70
N VAL A 23 4.55 5.34 9.37
CA VAL A 23 5.39 6.26 8.58
C VAL A 23 4.97 7.72 8.77
N LEU A 24 3.66 7.99 8.80
CA LEU A 24 3.10 9.34 8.89
C LEU A 24 2.93 9.83 10.34
N ASP A 25 3.26 8.99 11.33
CA ASP A 25 3.15 9.27 12.78
C ASP A 25 1.75 9.79 13.19
N TYR A 26 0.69 9.30 12.53
CA TYR A 26 -0.69 9.65 12.89
C TYR A 26 -1.65 8.47 12.75
N ASP A 27 -2.67 8.47 13.62
CA ASP A 27 -3.73 7.45 13.62
C ASP A 27 -4.63 7.67 12.39
N LEU A 28 -4.36 6.90 11.34
CA LEU A 28 -5.15 6.95 10.11
C LEU A 28 -6.59 6.53 10.41
N PRO A 29 -7.60 7.36 10.09
CA PRO A 29 -8.98 6.88 10.06
C PRO A 29 -9.12 5.77 9.01
N GLU A 30 -10.26 5.07 8.99
CA GLU A 30 -10.56 4.08 7.94
C GLU A 30 -10.23 4.64 6.56
N LEU A 31 -9.09 4.22 6.00
CA LEU A 31 -8.63 4.63 4.70
C LEU A 31 -9.56 4.01 3.66
N THR A 32 -10.06 4.86 2.77
CA THR A 32 -10.78 4.37 1.60
C THR A 32 -9.80 4.16 0.46
N GLU A 33 -10.15 3.28 -0.46
CA GLU A 33 -9.34 3.05 -1.65
C GLU A 33 -9.16 4.34 -2.48
N GLU A 34 -10.10 5.27 -2.38
CA GLU A 34 -10.06 6.56 -3.07
C GLU A 34 -9.11 7.59 -2.42
N SER A 35 -8.62 7.33 -1.21
CA SER A 35 -7.71 8.22 -0.51
C SER A 35 -6.38 8.39 -1.25
N ARG A 36 -5.96 9.64 -1.45
CA ARG A 36 -4.71 9.99 -2.14
C ARG A 36 -3.53 10.06 -1.20
N LEU A 37 -2.51 9.24 -1.47
CA LEU A 37 -1.32 9.12 -0.62
C LEU A 37 -0.55 10.45 -0.52
N PHE A 38 -0.27 11.11 -1.63
CA PHE A 38 0.45 12.40 -1.62
C PHE A 38 -0.44 13.58 -1.23
N ASP A 39 -1.63 13.70 -1.84
CA ASP A 39 -2.49 14.88 -1.68
C ASP A 39 -3.24 14.92 -0.34
N GLU A 40 -3.74 13.78 0.14
CA GLU A 40 -4.58 13.73 1.35
C GLU A 40 -3.78 13.26 2.57
N LEU A 41 -2.94 12.24 2.41
CA LEU A 41 -2.16 11.66 3.51
C LEU A 41 -0.81 12.36 3.70
N GLY A 42 -0.39 13.21 2.75
CA GLY A 42 0.88 13.93 2.82
C GLY A 42 2.09 13.01 2.75
N LEU A 43 1.96 11.85 2.10
CA LEU A 43 3.06 10.92 1.91
C LEU A 43 4.15 11.59 1.07
N ASP A 44 5.33 11.76 1.62
CA ASP A 44 6.49 12.30 0.91
C ASP A 44 7.25 11.19 0.16
N SER A 45 8.17 11.58 -0.74
CA SER A 45 9.02 10.61 -1.47
C SER A 45 9.85 9.72 -0.54
N THR A 46 10.28 10.23 0.62
CA THR A 46 10.94 9.44 1.65
C THR A 46 9.97 8.47 2.31
N GLY A 47 8.76 8.92 2.64
CA GLY A 47 7.71 8.09 3.23
C GLY A 47 7.29 6.94 2.31
N VAL A 48 7.33 7.15 0.98
CA VAL A 48 7.09 6.07 0.00
C VAL A 48 8.11 4.93 0.17
N PHE A 49 9.41 5.24 0.22
CA PHE A 49 10.44 4.22 0.40
C PHE A 49 10.32 3.50 1.75
N GLU A 50 10.04 4.23 2.83
CA GLU A 50 9.83 3.64 4.15
C GLU A 50 8.59 2.73 4.19
N LEU A 51 7.50 3.17 3.57
CA LEU A 51 6.27 2.39 3.45
C LEU A 51 6.51 1.07 2.71
N LEU A 52 7.23 1.13 1.59
CA LEU A 52 7.56 -0.05 0.79
C LEU A 52 8.38 -1.05 1.62
N MET A 53 9.49 -0.61 2.23
CA MET A 53 10.32 -1.49 3.07
C MET A 53 9.51 -2.16 4.18
N ARG A 54 8.60 -1.42 4.82
CA ARG A 54 7.75 -1.95 5.89
C ARG A 54 6.73 -2.96 5.37
N LEU A 55 6.17 -2.71 4.18
CA LEU A 55 5.26 -3.62 3.51
C LEU A 55 5.98 -4.90 3.04
N GLU A 56 7.20 -4.80 2.50
CA GLU A 56 8.05 -5.94 2.14
C GLU A 56 8.30 -6.84 3.34
N GLU A 57 8.69 -6.26 4.47
CA GLU A 57 8.90 -7.01 5.72
C GLU A 57 7.62 -7.63 6.29
N SER A 58 6.49 -6.90 6.20
CA SER A 58 5.22 -7.35 6.80
C SER A 58 4.52 -8.43 5.95
N LEU A 59 4.65 -8.33 4.63
CA LEU A 59 4.02 -9.21 3.66
C LEU A 59 4.97 -10.31 3.15
N ASP A 60 6.25 -10.24 3.49
CA ASP A 60 7.33 -11.12 3.01
C ASP A 60 7.43 -11.12 1.47
N VAL A 61 7.44 -9.91 0.88
CA VAL A 61 7.53 -9.69 -0.58
C VAL A 61 8.72 -8.80 -0.94
N GLU A 62 9.20 -8.86 -2.17
CA GLU A 62 10.12 -7.86 -2.74
C GLU A 62 9.37 -7.00 -3.75
N PHE A 63 9.37 -5.68 -3.58
CA PHE A 63 8.82 -4.75 -4.56
C PHE A 63 9.92 -4.30 -5.52
N ASP A 64 9.66 -4.49 -6.80
CA ASP A 64 10.59 -4.03 -7.83
C ASP A 64 10.50 -2.50 -7.99
N THR A 65 11.46 -1.78 -7.41
CA THR A 65 11.49 -0.31 -7.47
C THR A 65 11.65 0.27 -8.87
N ASP A 66 12.11 -0.52 -9.85
CA ASP A 66 12.17 -0.08 -11.25
C ASP A 66 10.78 -0.13 -11.89
N SER A 67 9.87 -0.98 -11.40
CA SER A 67 8.46 -1.02 -11.82
C SER A 67 7.58 0.03 -11.12
N LEU A 68 8.10 0.68 -10.07
CA LEU A 68 7.36 1.62 -9.24
C LEU A 68 7.20 2.99 -9.91
N GLU A 69 6.05 3.18 -10.55
CA GLU A 69 5.58 4.45 -11.08
C GLU A 69 4.79 5.30 -10.05
N MET A 70 4.83 6.62 -10.21
CA MET A 70 4.03 7.57 -9.42
C MET A 70 2.52 7.25 -9.45
N ALA A 71 2.04 6.58 -10.50
CA ALA A 71 0.65 6.16 -10.62
C ALA A 71 0.24 5.10 -9.58
N HIS A 72 1.17 4.23 -9.15
CA HIS A 72 0.92 3.23 -8.10
C HIS A 72 0.75 3.88 -6.73
N PHE A 73 1.37 5.03 -6.52
CA PHE A 73 1.26 5.82 -5.30
C PHE A 73 0.23 6.95 -5.40
N ALA A 74 -0.58 6.99 -6.45
CA ALA A 74 -1.61 8.03 -6.59
C ALA A 74 -2.72 7.89 -5.54
N SER A 75 -3.04 6.66 -5.15
CA SER A 75 -4.11 6.34 -4.20
C SER A 75 -3.84 5.03 -3.47
N VAL A 76 -4.51 4.83 -2.33
CA VAL A 76 -4.49 3.55 -1.59
C VAL A 76 -4.94 2.41 -2.50
N ARG A 77 -5.93 2.62 -3.37
CA ARG A 77 -6.35 1.65 -4.39
C ARG A 77 -5.19 1.19 -5.27
N SER A 78 -4.47 2.14 -5.84
CA SER A 78 -3.40 1.86 -6.80
C SER A 78 -2.29 1.06 -6.14
N LEU A 79 -1.94 1.39 -4.90
CA LEU A 79 -0.93 0.67 -4.13
C LEU A 79 -1.43 -0.73 -3.77
N ALA A 80 -2.67 -0.86 -3.31
CA ALA A 80 -3.26 -2.16 -2.99
C ALA A 80 -3.37 -3.08 -4.22
N ASP A 81 -3.70 -2.55 -5.40
CA ASP A 81 -3.71 -3.31 -6.65
C ASP A 81 -2.29 -3.76 -7.05
N PHE A 82 -1.28 -2.91 -6.84
CA PHE A 82 0.12 -3.28 -7.07
C PHE A 82 0.55 -4.42 -6.14
N VAL A 83 0.37 -4.26 -4.83
CA VAL A 83 0.72 -5.29 -3.83
C VAL A 83 -0.06 -6.60 -4.06
N ALA A 84 -1.34 -6.51 -4.44
CA ALA A 84 -2.13 -7.69 -4.76
C ALA A 84 -1.61 -8.45 -6.00
N THR A 85 -1.00 -7.74 -6.95
CA THR A 85 -0.38 -8.34 -8.13
C THR A 85 0.87 -9.12 -7.74
N GLU A 86 1.72 -8.54 -6.87
CA GLU A 86 2.95 -9.17 -6.39
C GLU A 86 2.67 -10.41 -5.52
N LEU A 87 1.64 -10.36 -4.65
CA LEU A 87 1.25 -11.50 -3.80
C LEU A 87 0.53 -12.63 -4.55
N GLY A 88 -0.09 -12.30 -5.69
CA GLY A 88 -0.88 -13.25 -6.50
C GLY A 88 -0.12 -13.87 -7.67
N GLY A 89 1.15 -13.53 -7.85
CA GLY A 89 2.05 -14.00 -8.91
C GLY A 89 2.61 -15.40 -8.72
#